data_AF-A0A8S1CVU2-F1
#
_entry.id   AF-A0A8S1CVU2-F1
#
_cell.length_a   1.000
_cell.length_b   1.000
_cell.length_c   1.000
_cell.angle_alpha   90.00
_cell.angle_beta   90.00
_cell.angle_gamma   90.00
#
_symmetry.space_group_name_H-M   'P 1'
#
loop_
_entity.id
_entity.type
_entity.pdbx_description
1 polymer ?
#
loop_
_entity_poly.entity_id
_entity_poly.type
_entity_poly.pdbx_seq_one_letter_code
_entity_poly.pdbx_strand_id
1 'polypeptide(L)'
;MSRSWFGGGLWKPKNPHSLEHLKYLYNVLSKNQTVSESNRGLLVETLRSIAEILIWGDQNDGSVFDFFLEKNMLSFFLKIMRQKCGSYVCVQLLQTLNILFENIRNETSLYYLLSNNHVNSIIVHKFDFSDEEVMAYYISFLKTLSFKLNTHTIHFFYNEHTNDFPLYTEAIKFFNHSESMVRIAVRTLTLNVYKVDDKSMLKFIGDRTAAPYFSNLVWFIGNHVLELDNCVRNDADHQSKGKLADLVAEHLDHLHYLNDILCLDIGDLNCVLTDQLLHRLLMPLYVLSLAPRLSSQDSVTQSRPYVSKVVALFLLSQVFLIITHAPLVHTLAWIILNSDSTSISDDDQAHNMTALAQVLKLLKNLLIRNG
;
A
#
# COMPACT_ATOMS: atom_id res chain seq x y z
N MET A 1 17.07 -39.29 35.70
CA MET A 1 17.09 -40.26 34.58
C MET A 1 16.18 -39.74 33.48
N SER A 2 16.74 -39.32 32.34
CA SER A 2 16.18 -39.48 30.99
C SER A 2 17.18 -38.91 29.98
N ARG A 3 18.24 -39.68 29.70
CA ARG A 3 19.05 -39.46 28.50
C ARG A 3 18.17 -39.87 27.31
N SER A 4 17.67 -38.90 26.56
CA SER A 4 17.02 -39.15 25.27
C SER A 4 18.08 -39.16 24.18
N TRP A 5 18.05 -40.25 23.43
CA TRP A 5 19.03 -40.75 22.48
C TRP A 5 18.65 -40.25 21.08
N PHE A 6 19.21 -39.13 20.63
CA PHE A 6 19.12 -38.73 19.23
C PHE A 6 20.29 -39.32 18.44
N GLY A 7 20.06 -40.50 17.89
CA GLY A 7 20.99 -41.21 17.01
C GLY A 7 21.05 -40.61 15.60
N GLY A 8 22.26 -40.57 15.03
CA GLY A 8 22.55 -40.13 13.66
C GLY A 8 23.27 -38.78 13.60
N GLY A 9 24.48 -38.74 14.19
CA GLY A 9 25.27 -37.54 14.44
C GLY A 9 25.78 -36.84 13.20
N LEU A 10 25.14 -35.72 12.88
CA LEU A 10 25.82 -34.58 12.28
C LEU A 10 26.12 -33.64 13.44
N TRP A 11 27.38 -33.52 13.83
CA TRP A 11 27.78 -32.59 14.90
C TRP A 11 27.47 -31.17 14.45
N LYS A 12 26.79 -30.37 15.30
CA LYS A 12 26.53 -28.94 15.01
C LYS A 12 27.88 -28.25 14.79
N PRO A 13 28.17 -27.73 13.58
CA PRO A 13 29.45 -27.07 13.33
C PRO A 13 29.63 -25.86 14.24
N LYS A 14 30.87 -25.60 14.68
CA LYS A 14 31.17 -24.47 15.57
C LYS A 14 31.08 -23.12 14.87
N ASN A 15 31.41 -23.07 13.58
CA ASN A 15 31.33 -21.84 12.78
C ASN A 15 29.93 -21.71 12.16
N PRO A 16 29.11 -20.73 12.59
CA PRO A 16 27.78 -20.51 12.02
C PRO A 16 27.83 -20.03 10.57
N HIS A 17 28.94 -19.43 10.14
CA HIS A 17 29.15 -18.93 8.78
C HIS A 17 30.02 -19.91 7.98
N SER A 18 29.45 -21.07 7.66
CA SER A 18 30.15 -22.08 6.85
C SER A 18 29.18 -22.96 6.06
N LEU A 19 29.57 -23.39 4.86
CA LEU A 19 28.79 -24.33 4.06
C LEU A 19 28.41 -25.62 4.83
N GLU A 20 29.30 -26.13 5.68
CA GLU A 20 29.01 -27.28 6.55
C GLU A 20 27.89 -27.00 7.55
N HIS A 21 27.78 -25.76 8.05
CA HIS A 21 26.65 -25.36 8.88
C HIS A 21 25.34 -25.36 8.09
N LEU A 22 25.33 -24.88 6.86
CA LEU A 22 24.12 -24.95 6.02
C LEU A 22 23.73 -26.40 5.70
N LYS A 23 24.69 -27.29 5.42
CA LYS A 23 24.45 -28.73 5.25
C LYS A 23 23.84 -29.35 6.51
N TYR A 24 24.30 -28.94 7.69
CA TYR A 24 23.69 -29.34 8.96
C TYR A 24 22.23 -28.88 9.05
N LEU A 25 21.94 -27.60 8.79
CA LEU A 25 20.60 -27.03 8.85
C LEU A 25 19.65 -27.70 7.84
N TYR A 26 20.14 -27.99 6.63
CA TYR A 26 19.40 -28.78 5.63
C TYR A 26 18.99 -30.15 6.16
N ASN A 27 19.89 -30.86 6.84
CA ASN A 27 19.58 -32.16 7.43
C ASN A 27 18.56 -32.04 8.58
N VAL A 28 18.61 -30.97 9.36
CA VAL A 28 17.60 -30.68 10.39
C VAL A 28 16.22 -30.47 9.76
N LEU A 29 16.10 -29.64 8.71
CA LEU A 29 14.84 -29.44 7.98
C LEU A 29 14.34 -30.75 7.35
N SER A 30 15.23 -31.52 6.74
CA SER A 30 14.89 -32.78 6.07
C SER A 30 14.32 -33.82 7.03
N LYS A 31 14.80 -33.87 8.27
CA LYS A 31 14.30 -34.77 9.33
C LYS A 31 13.02 -34.26 10.01
N ASN A 32 12.74 -32.96 9.96
CA ASN A 32 11.62 -32.31 10.65
C ASN A 32 10.64 -31.65 9.68
N GLN A 33 10.24 -32.36 8.63
CA GLN A 33 9.35 -31.80 7.60
C GLN A 33 7.94 -31.50 8.10
N THR A 34 7.46 -32.22 9.12
CA THR A 34 6.13 -32.01 9.71
C THR A 34 6.25 -31.26 11.03
N VAL A 35 5.53 -30.15 11.16
CA VAL A 35 5.57 -29.31 12.37
C VAL A 35 4.76 -29.96 13.48
N SER A 36 5.35 -30.01 14.67
CA SER A 36 4.73 -30.44 15.92
C SER A 36 5.12 -29.50 17.05
N GLU A 37 4.37 -29.56 18.16
CA GLU A 37 4.70 -28.82 19.38
C GLU A 37 6.12 -29.11 19.89
N SER A 38 6.62 -30.32 19.68
CA SER A 38 7.95 -30.73 20.12
C SER A 38 9.11 -30.21 19.24
N ASN A 39 8.85 -29.86 17.97
CA ASN A 39 9.91 -29.44 17.05
C ASN A 39 9.80 -27.98 16.56
N ARG A 40 8.68 -27.29 16.82
CA ARG A 40 8.44 -25.92 16.33
C ARG A 40 9.56 -24.94 16.71
N GLY A 41 10.08 -25.00 17.93
CA GLY A 41 11.19 -24.14 18.38
C GLY A 41 12.50 -24.44 17.65
N LEU A 42 12.78 -25.72 17.37
CA LEU A 42 13.95 -26.12 16.59
C LEU A 42 13.85 -25.62 15.14
N LEU A 43 12.67 -25.75 14.52
CA LEU A 43 12.43 -25.29 13.16
C LEU A 43 12.58 -23.77 13.04
N VAL A 44 11.99 -23.02 13.97
CA VAL A 44 12.12 -21.55 14.04
C VAL A 44 13.59 -21.12 14.09
N GLU A 45 14.37 -21.70 15.00
CA GLU A 45 15.79 -21.36 15.12
C GLU A 45 16.61 -21.81 13.90
N THR A 46 16.23 -22.93 13.27
CA THR A 46 16.84 -23.41 12.04
C THR A 46 16.59 -22.44 10.89
N LEU A 47 15.36 -21.94 10.73
CA LEU A 47 14.99 -20.97 9.70
C LEU A 47 15.72 -19.64 9.89
N ARG A 48 15.80 -19.14 11.12
CA ARG A 48 16.57 -17.94 11.46
C ARG A 48 18.05 -18.10 11.10
N SER A 49 18.65 -19.24 11.49
CA SER A 49 20.04 -19.57 11.18
C SER A 49 20.30 -19.65 9.67
N ILE A 50 19.33 -20.15 8.89
CA ILE A 50 19.43 -20.21 7.43
C ILE A 50 19.44 -18.79 6.82
N ALA A 51 18.58 -17.87 7.26
CA ALA A 51 18.65 -16.50 6.75
C ALA A 51 19.98 -15.82 7.10
N GLU A 52 20.48 -16.02 8.33
CA GLU A 52 21.76 -15.45 8.77
C GLU A 52 22.92 -15.91 7.89
N ILE A 53 23.06 -17.22 7.68
CA ILE A 53 24.13 -17.76 6.83
C ILE A 53 23.96 -17.39 5.35
N LEU A 54 22.73 -17.27 4.84
CA LEU A 54 22.49 -16.81 3.47
C LEU A 54 22.91 -15.35 3.30
N ILE A 55 22.51 -14.45 4.19
CA ILE A 55 22.91 -13.04 4.13
C ILE A 55 24.44 -12.89 4.17
N TRP A 56 25.10 -13.69 5.02
CA TRP A 56 26.56 -13.74 5.05
C TRP A 56 27.15 -14.30 3.76
N GLY A 57 26.62 -15.42 3.27
CA GLY A 57 27.06 -16.09 2.04
C GLY A 57 26.94 -15.20 0.80
N ASP A 58 25.88 -14.39 0.73
CA ASP A 58 25.64 -13.41 -0.36
C ASP A 58 26.84 -12.48 -0.58
N GLN A 59 27.52 -12.14 0.51
CA GLN A 59 28.57 -11.13 0.55
C GLN A 59 29.97 -11.73 0.63
N ASN A 60 30.12 -12.98 1.07
CA ASN A 60 31.41 -13.56 1.44
C ASN A 60 31.74 -14.89 0.76
N ASP A 61 30.73 -15.74 0.48
CA ASP A 61 30.96 -17.10 -0.03
C ASP A 61 29.73 -17.60 -0.83
N GLY A 62 29.84 -17.50 -2.16
CA GLY A 62 28.78 -17.92 -3.09
C GLY A 62 28.42 -19.41 -3.00
N SER A 63 29.33 -20.27 -2.53
CA SER A 63 29.07 -21.71 -2.42
C SER A 63 27.93 -22.04 -1.44
N VAL A 64 27.68 -21.16 -0.48
CA VAL A 64 26.53 -21.25 0.43
C VAL A 64 25.22 -21.12 -0.34
N PHE A 65 25.12 -20.14 -1.24
CA PHE A 65 23.95 -19.95 -2.09
C PHE A 65 23.78 -21.08 -3.09
N ASP A 66 24.86 -21.50 -3.75
CA ASP A 66 24.83 -22.62 -4.70
C ASP A 66 24.21 -23.86 -4.04
N PHE A 67 24.66 -24.21 -2.84
CA PHE A 67 24.11 -25.34 -2.10
C PHE A 67 22.63 -25.15 -1.71
N PHE A 68 22.24 -23.95 -1.25
CA PHE A 68 20.85 -23.65 -0.92
C PHE A 68 19.91 -23.87 -2.11
N LEU A 69 20.36 -23.45 -3.30
CA LEU A 69 19.63 -23.57 -4.56
C LEU A 69 19.60 -25.02 -5.06
N GLU A 70 20.75 -25.71 -5.08
CA GLU A 70 20.86 -27.11 -5.46
C GLU A 70 19.93 -28.02 -4.64
N LYS A 71 19.76 -27.71 -3.35
CA LYS A 71 18.87 -28.44 -2.45
C LYS A 71 17.44 -27.93 -2.43
N ASN A 72 17.11 -26.92 -3.24
CA ASN A 72 15.80 -26.28 -3.30
C ASN A 72 15.26 -25.95 -1.91
N MET A 73 16.12 -25.40 -1.04
CA MET A 73 15.83 -25.27 0.39
C MET A 73 14.65 -24.33 0.67
N LEU A 74 14.41 -23.34 -0.18
CA LEU A 74 13.24 -22.44 -0.07
C LEU A 74 11.90 -23.21 -0.14
N SER A 75 11.86 -24.36 -0.81
CA SER A 75 10.66 -25.21 -0.84
C SER A 75 10.27 -25.76 0.53
N PHE A 76 11.23 -25.94 1.46
CA PHE A 76 10.92 -26.34 2.83
C PHE A 76 10.16 -25.24 3.57
N PHE A 77 10.50 -23.97 3.34
CA PHE A 77 9.82 -22.82 3.96
C PHE A 77 8.35 -22.82 3.56
N LEU A 78 8.08 -22.99 2.26
CA LEU A 78 6.71 -23.09 1.73
C LEU A 78 5.95 -24.31 2.27
N LYS A 79 6.60 -25.48 2.34
CA LYS A 79 5.99 -26.69 2.90
C LYS A 79 5.64 -26.55 4.37
N ILE A 80 6.50 -25.90 5.16
CA ILE A 80 6.26 -25.64 6.58
C ILE A 80 5.12 -24.62 6.73
N MET A 81 5.15 -23.53 5.95
CA MET A 81 4.11 -22.48 5.96
C MET A 81 2.72 -23.02 5.63
N ARG A 82 2.61 -23.99 4.71
CA ARG A 82 1.33 -24.61 4.32
C ARG A 82 0.73 -25.53 5.38
N GLN A 83 1.48 -25.89 6.41
CA GLN A 83 0.98 -26.73 7.49
C GLN A 83 0.20 -25.91 8.51
N LYS A 84 -0.70 -26.57 9.24
CA LYS A 84 -1.38 -25.97 10.39
C LYS A 84 -0.43 -25.92 11.59
N CYS A 85 0.60 -25.07 11.51
CA CYS A 85 1.67 -24.96 12.50
C CYS A 85 1.43 -23.87 13.58
N GLY A 86 0.27 -23.20 13.56
CA GLY A 86 0.00 -22.03 14.38
C GLY A 86 0.75 -20.78 13.89
N SER A 87 0.38 -19.62 14.45
CA SER A 87 0.93 -18.32 14.03
C SER A 87 2.41 -18.18 14.31
N TYR A 88 2.92 -18.72 15.43
CA TYR A 88 4.34 -18.62 15.81
C TYR A 88 5.33 -19.02 14.71
N VAL A 89 5.16 -20.18 14.08
CA VAL A 89 6.06 -20.65 13.02
C VAL A 89 5.86 -19.84 11.73
N CYS A 90 4.62 -19.44 11.45
CA CYS A 90 4.27 -18.65 10.29
C CYS A 90 4.87 -17.24 10.34
N VAL A 91 4.71 -16.56 11.48
CA VAL A 91 5.31 -15.26 11.80
C VAL A 91 6.83 -15.34 11.61
N GLN A 92 7.47 -16.36 12.20
CA GLN A 92 8.92 -16.51 12.06
C GLN A 92 9.33 -16.69 10.60
N LEU A 93 8.62 -17.50 9.82
CA LEU A 93 8.93 -17.70 8.41
C LEU A 93 8.83 -16.39 7.62
N LEU A 94 7.76 -15.62 7.81
CA LEU A 94 7.59 -14.32 7.17
C LEU A 94 8.70 -13.35 7.58
N GLN A 95 9.04 -13.28 8.87
CA GLN A 95 10.12 -12.44 9.37
C GLN A 95 11.48 -12.84 8.78
N THR A 96 11.78 -14.14 8.75
CA THR A 96 13.01 -14.68 8.19
C THR A 96 13.13 -14.36 6.70
N LEU A 97 12.06 -14.52 5.93
CA LEU A 97 12.02 -14.16 4.51
C LEU A 97 12.16 -12.65 4.32
N ASN A 98 11.50 -11.85 5.14
CA ASN A 98 11.59 -10.40 5.08
C ASN A 98 13.04 -9.92 5.28
N ILE A 99 13.70 -10.39 6.35
CA ILE A 99 15.10 -10.06 6.64
C ILE A 99 16.03 -10.53 5.51
N LEU A 100 15.79 -11.72 4.96
CA LEU A 100 16.57 -12.26 3.84
C LEU A 100 16.49 -11.33 2.62
N PHE A 101 15.28 -11.02 2.15
CA PHE A 101 15.12 -10.17 0.96
C PHE A 101 15.59 -8.74 1.21
N GLU A 102 15.40 -8.19 2.40
CA GLU A 102 15.90 -6.85 2.73
C GLU A 102 17.43 -6.77 2.58
N ASN A 103 18.16 -7.81 3.00
CA ASN A 103 19.62 -7.79 3.12
C ASN A 103 20.40 -8.40 1.94
N ILE A 104 19.75 -9.12 1.01
CA ILE A 104 20.42 -9.58 -0.21
C ILE A 104 20.76 -8.41 -1.13
N ARG A 105 22.02 -8.37 -1.55
CA ARG A 105 22.61 -7.32 -2.39
C ARG A 105 23.09 -7.85 -3.73
N ASN A 106 23.49 -9.12 -3.81
CA ASN A 106 23.93 -9.72 -5.06
C ASN A 106 22.72 -9.95 -6.00
N GLU A 107 22.78 -9.40 -7.22
CA GLU A 107 21.71 -9.53 -8.21
C GLU A 107 21.48 -10.98 -8.65
N THR A 108 22.56 -11.77 -8.76
CA THR A 108 22.48 -13.18 -9.15
C THR A 108 21.76 -13.99 -8.08
N SER A 109 22.12 -13.80 -6.80
CA SER A 109 21.41 -14.42 -5.66
C SER A 109 19.93 -14.04 -5.63
N LEU A 110 19.63 -12.75 -5.84
CA LEU A 110 18.26 -12.25 -5.90
C LEU A 110 17.46 -12.92 -7.03
N TYR A 111 18.01 -12.96 -8.24
CA TYR A 111 17.34 -13.57 -9.39
C TYR A 111 17.05 -15.04 -9.14
N TYR A 112 18.00 -15.78 -8.57
CA TYR A 112 17.78 -17.19 -8.25
C TYR A 112 16.66 -17.41 -7.23
N LEU A 113 16.60 -16.59 -6.17
CA LEU A 113 15.51 -16.69 -5.19
C LEU A 113 14.14 -16.42 -5.81
N LEU A 114 14.07 -15.48 -6.75
CA LEU A 114 12.82 -15.11 -7.43
C LEU A 114 12.41 -16.12 -8.53
N SER A 115 13.38 -16.74 -9.21
CA SER A 115 13.17 -17.55 -10.42
C SER A 115 12.30 -18.80 -10.23
N ASN A 116 12.29 -19.43 -9.05
CA ASN A 116 11.58 -20.70 -8.83
C ASN A 116 10.12 -20.54 -8.38
N ASN A 117 9.56 -19.34 -8.51
CA ASN A 117 8.14 -19.02 -8.21
C ASN A 117 7.66 -19.33 -6.77
N HIS A 118 8.57 -19.72 -5.86
CA HIS A 118 8.26 -19.95 -4.45
C HIS A 118 7.80 -18.66 -3.78
N VAL A 119 8.40 -17.53 -4.16
CA VAL A 119 8.03 -16.21 -3.63
C VAL A 119 6.58 -15.88 -3.97
N ASN A 120 6.16 -16.00 -5.24
CA ASN A 120 4.76 -15.79 -5.60
C ASN A 120 3.83 -16.79 -4.91
N SER A 121 4.27 -18.03 -4.71
CA SER A 121 3.52 -19.03 -3.94
C SER A 121 3.32 -18.65 -2.47
N ILE A 122 4.26 -17.91 -1.87
CA ILE A 122 4.17 -17.36 -0.52
C ILE A 122 3.24 -16.14 -0.52
N ILE A 123 3.34 -15.26 -1.53
CA ILE A 123 2.48 -14.07 -1.66
C ILE A 123 1.00 -14.47 -1.71
N VAL A 124 0.63 -15.46 -2.53
CA VAL A 124 -0.78 -15.89 -2.68
C VAL A 124 -1.27 -16.83 -1.57
N HIS A 125 -0.39 -17.19 -0.63
CA HIS A 125 -0.75 -18.09 0.46
C HIS A 125 -1.88 -17.51 1.32
N LYS A 126 -2.80 -18.36 1.77
CA LYS A 126 -3.97 -17.97 2.55
C LYS A 126 -3.62 -17.95 4.04
N PHE A 127 -2.98 -16.87 4.47
CA PHE A 127 -2.72 -16.59 5.87
C PHE A 127 -4.02 -16.31 6.64
N ASP A 128 -3.99 -16.61 7.94
CA ASP A 128 -5.04 -16.22 8.87
C ASP A 128 -4.77 -14.80 9.39
N PHE A 129 -5.37 -13.80 8.74
CA PHE A 129 -5.23 -12.39 9.12
C PHE A 129 -6.12 -11.98 10.30
N SER A 130 -6.83 -12.92 10.95
CA SER A 130 -7.39 -12.64 12.27
C SER A 130 -6.30 -12.47 13.33
N ASP A 131 -5.09 -12.99 13.06
CA ASP A 131 -3.87 -12.71 13.79
C ASP A 131 -3.19 -11.47 13.20
N GLU A 132 -3.29 -10.34 13.91
CA GLU A 132 -2.70 -9.04 13.50
C GLU A 132 -1.18 -9.12 13.33
N GLU A 133 -0.49 -9.97 14.09
CA GLU A 133 0.95 -10.14 13.98
C GLU A 133 1.31 -10.81 12.64
N VAL A 134 0.60 -11.87 12.25
CA VAL A 134 0.78 -12.52 10.95
C VAL A 134 0.56 -11.53 9.81
N MET A 135 -0.49 -10.73 9.89
CA MET A 135 -0.79 -9.70 8.90
C MET A 135 0.32 -8.64 8.81
N ALA A 136 0.81 -8.13 9.94
CA ALA A 136 1.86 -7.13 9.97
C ALA A 136 3.14 -7.62 9.28
N TYR A 137 3.58 -8.85 9.58
CA TYR A 137 4.75 -9.45 8.93
C TYR A 137 4.51 -9.74 7.44
N TYR A 138 3.30 -10.15 7.06
CA TYR A 138 2.94 -10.36 5.66
C TYR A 138 3.01 -9.05 4.86
N ILE A 139 2.41 -7.97 5.36
CA ILE A 139 2.45 -6.66 4.71
C ILE A 139 3.88 -6.11 4.63
N SER A 140 4.67 -6.30 5.69
CA SER A 140 6.11 -5.96 5.69
C SER A 140 6.86 -6.73 4.61
N PHE A 141 6.61 -8.03 4.48
CA PHE A 141 7.20 -8.87 3.43
C PHE A 141 6.84 -8.39 2.02
N LEU A 142 5.57 -8.10 1.75
CA LEU A 142 5.16 -7.56 0.44
C LEU A 142 5.85 -6.22 0.15
N LYS A 143 5.90 -5.32 1.14
CA LYS A 143 6.57 -4.03 1.01
C LYS A 143 8.06 -4.21 0.69
N THR A 144 8.75 -5.13 1.37
CA THR A 144 10.17 -5.44 1.11
C THR A 144 10.39 -5.96 -0.31
N LEU A 145 9.53 -6.86 -0.81
CA LEU A 145 9.59 -7.33 -2.19
C LEU A 145 9.38 -6.19 -3.19
N SER A 146 8.48 -5.24 -2.88
CA SER A 146 8.24 -4.08 -3.76
C SER A 146 9.48 -3.21 -3.97
N PHE A 147 10.39 -3.14 -2.98
CA PHE A 147 11.66 -2.42 -3.13
C PHE A 147 12.68 -3.15 -4.01
N LYS A 148 12.45 -4.43 -4.34
CA LYS A 148 13.27 -5.20 -5.28
C LYS A 148 12.74 -5.14 -6.70
N LEU A 149 11.62 -4.46 -6.95
CA LEU A 149 11.08 -4.26 -8.29
C LEU A 149 11.92 -3.26 -9.08
N ASN A 150 12.23 -3.65 -10.32
CA ASN A 150 12.79 -2.82 -11.36
C ASN A 150 12.46 -3.45 -12.72
N THR A 151 12.88 -2.81 -13.81
CA THR A 151 12.65 -3.27 -15.18
C THR A 151 13.19 -4.68 -15.45
N HIS A 152 14.21 -5.11 -14.70
CA HIS A 152 14.78 -6.45 -14.82
C HIS A 152 14.14 -7.49 -13.90
N THR A 153 13.55 -7.12 -12.76
CA THR A 153 12.95 -8.10 -11.82
C THR A 153 11.44 -8.24 -11.95
N ILE A 154 10.77 -7.31 -12.65
CA ILE A 154 9.31 -7.28 -12.77
C ILE A 154 8.73 -8.59 -13.34
N HIS A 155 9.42 -9.22 -14.29
CA HIS A 155 8.98 -10.46 -14.93
C HIS A 155 8.96 -11.68 -13.99
N PHE A 156 9.60 -11.60 -12.82
CA PHE A 156 9.46 -12.63 -11.78
C PHE A 156 8.15 -12.51 -11.00
N PHE A 157 7.49 -11.34 -11.02
CA PHE A 157 6.27 -11.07 -10.27
C PHE A 157 5.05 -10.89 -11.17
N TYR A 158 5.25 -10.37 -12.38
CA TYR A 158 4.20 -10.16 -13.37
C TYR A 158 4.36 -11.12 -14.55
N ASN A 159 3.31 -11.89 -14.82
CA ASN A 159 3.22 -12.75 -15.99
C ASN A 159 2.25 -12.14 -17.02
N GLU A 160 2.82 -11.62 -18.11
CA GLU A 160 2.08 -11.00 -19.21
C GLU A 160 1.09 -11.97 -19.90
N HIS A 161 1.43 -13.25 -20.01
CA HIS A 161 0.59 -14.23 -20.70
C HIS A 161 -0.69 -14.53 -19.92
N THR A 162 -0.59 -14.60 -18.60
CA THR A 162 -1.73 -14.91 -17.72
C THR A 162 -2.37 -13.67 -17.11
N ASN A 163 -1.80 -12.48 -17.33
CA ASN A 163 -2.16 -11.23 -16.65
C ASN A 163 -2.20 -11.42 -15.12
N ASP A 164 -1.19 -12.09 -14.57
CA ASP A 164 -1.10 -12.40 -13.14
C ASP A 164 0.01 -11.55 -12.50
N PHE A 165 -0.34 -10.79 -11.46
CA PHE A 165 0.61 -9.97 -10.71
C PHE A 165 0.36 -10.07 -9.20
N PRO A 166 0.67 -11.23 -8.58
CA PRO A 166 0.31 -11.50 -7.19
C PRO A 166 0.75 -10.44 -6.20
N LEU A 167 1.98 -9.92 -6.34
CA LEU A 167 2.55 -8.93 -5.42
C LEU A 167 1.67 -7.66 -5.35
N TYR A 168 1.21 -7.18 -6.51
CA TYR A 168 0.36 -6.00 -6.58
C TYR A 168 -1.08 -6.32 -6.17
N THR A 169 -1.67 -7.38 -6.75
CA THR A 169 -3.10 -7.68 -6.56
C THR A 169 -3.43 -8.13 -5.13
N GLU A 170 -2.52 -8.82 -4.43
CA GLU A 170 -2.72 -9.15 -3.01
C GLU A 170 -2.55 -7.92 -2.12
N ALA A 171 -1.58 -7.03 -2.41
CA ALA A 171 -1.32 -5.84 -1.60
C ALA A 171 -2.48 -4.83 -1.62
N ILE A 172 -3.06 -4.56 -2.80
CA ILE A 172 -4.12 -3.54 -2.91
C ILE A 172 -5.40 -3.90 -2.17
N LYS A 173 -5.59 -5.15 -1.72
CA LYS A 173 -6.72 -5.56 -0.87
C LYS A 173 -6.71 -4.88 0.50
N PHE A 174 -5.53 -4.44 0.96
CA PHE A 174 -5.31 -3.82 2.27
C PHE A 174 -5.29 -2.29 2.21
N PHE A 175 -5.66 -1.67 1.08
CA PHE A 175 -5.59 -0.21 0.91
C PHE A 175 -6.41 0.58 1.94
N ASN A 176 -7.50 -0.01 2.42
CA ASN A 176 -8.41 0.54 3.42
C ASN A 176 -8.37 -0.28 4.73
N HIS A 177 -7.18 -0.65 5.16
CA HIS A 177 -6.99 -1.28 6.47
C HIS A 177 -7.18 -0.28 7.61
N SER A 178 -7.61 -0.71 8.80
CA SER A 178 -7.82 0.16 9.98
C SER A 178 -6.52 0.78 10.50
N GLU A 179 -5.42 0.02 10.47
CA GLU A 179 -4.09 0.50 10.86
C GLU A 179 -3.44 1.37 9.79
N SER A 180 -2.99 2.57 10.19
CA SER A 180 -2.32 3.52 9.30
C SER A 180 -1.03 2.96 8.71
N MET A 181 -0.23 2.23 9.49
CA MET A 181 1.03 1.63 9.04
C MET A 181 0.82 0.63 7.90
N VAL A 182 -0.27 -0.13 7.92
CA VAL A 182 -0.65 -1.02 6.82
C VAL A 182 -1.00 -0.22 5.57
N ARG A 183 -1.83 0.84 5.70
CA ARG A 183 -2.15 1.73 4.58
C ARG A 183 -0.89 2.38 3.98
N ILE A 184 0.04 2.86 4.82
CA ILE A 184 1.32 3.46 4.39
C ILE A 184 2.17 2.44 3.62
N ALA A 185 2.24 1.19 4.10
CA ALA A 185 2.98 0.12 3.43
C ALA A 185 2.39 -0.19 2.04
N VAL A 186 1.06 -0.28 1.93
CA VAL A 186 0.37 -0.52 0.66
C VAL A 186 0.59 0.65 -0.31
N ARG A 187 0.48 1.90 0.16
CA ARG A 187 0.77 3.09 -0.65
C ARG A 187 2.20 3.06 -1.19
N THR A 188 3.18 2.80 -0.31
CA THR A 188 4.59 2.64 -0.70
C THR A 188 4.76 1.57 -1.78
N LEU A 189 4.16 0.39 -1.58
CA LEU A 189 4.22 -0.73 -2.53
C LEU A 189 3.62 -0.35 -3.89
N THR A 190 2.43 0.25 -3.91
CA THR A 190 1.78 0.65 -5.17
C THR A 190 2.61 1.69 -5.93
N LEU A 191 3.21 2.66 -5.24
CA LEU A 191 4.11 3.63 -5.88
C LEU A 191 5.37 2.97 -6.43
N ASN A 192 5.96 2.02 -5.70
CA ASN A 192 7.11 1.26 -6.21
C ASN A 192 6.75 0.46 -7.46
N VAL A 193 5.55 -0.15 -7.50
CA VAL A 193 5.05 -0.86 -8.67
C VAL A 193 4.86 0.09 -9.85
N TYR A 194 4.16 1.21 -9.66
CA TYR A 194 3.89 2.17 -10.74
C TYR A 194 5.17 2.81 -11.30
N LYS A 195 6.21 2.97 -10.48
CA LYS A 195 7.52 3.50 -10.91
C LYS A 195 8.30 2.58 -11.86
N VAL A 196 7.93 1.31 -11.97
CA VAL A 196 8.62 0.38 -12.88
C VAL A 196 8.19 0.67 -14.32
N ASP A 197 9.15 1.03 -15.17
CA ASP A 197 8.95 1.25 -16.60
C ASP A 197 8.77 -0.07 -17.37
N ASP A 198 7.62 -0.72 -17.15
CA ASP A 198 7.17 -1.91 -17.88
C ASP A 198 5.77 -1.68 -18.46
N LYS A 199 5.70 -1.56 -19.79
CA LYS A 199 4.46 -1.18 -20.50
C LYS A 199 3.36 -2.23 -20.36
N SER A 200 3.73 -3.51 -20.43
CA SER A 200 2.77 -4.62 -20.36
C SER A 200 2.11 -4.67 -18.98
N MET A 201 2.89 -4.48 -17.92
CA MET A 201 2.42 -4.41 -16.54
C MET A 201 1.57 -3.17 -16.29
N LEU A 202 2.02 -1.98 -16.72
CA LEU A 202 1.25 -0.75 -16.55
C LEU A 202 -0.09 -0.80 -17.28
N LYS A 203 -0.11 -1.39 -18.48
CA LYS A 203 -1.35 -1.65 -19.22
C LYS A 203 -2.27 -2.59 -18.45
N PHE A 204 -1.75 -3.69 -17.89
CA PHE A 204 -2.55 -4.58 -17.04
C PHE A 204 -3.18 -3.82 -15.86
N ILE A 205 -2.41 -2.97 -15.18
CA ILE A 205 -2.92 -2.17 -14.07
C ILE A 205 -4.03 -1.22 -14.54
N GLY A 206 -3.78 -0.47 -15.62
CA GLY A 206 -4.76 0.45 -16.21
C GLY A 206 -6.08 -0.26 -16.58
N ASP A 207 -5.97 -1.37 -17.31
CA ASP A 207 -7.12 -2.10 -17.87
C ASP A 207 -7.90 -2.90 -16.81
N ARG A 208 -7.23 -3.44 -15.78
CA ARG A 208 -7.83 -4.44 -14.88
C ARG A 208 -8.09 -3.94 -13.47
N THR A 209 -7.27 -3.04 -12.93
CA THR A 209 -7.28 -2.75 -11.49
C THR A 209 -7.42 -1.28 -11.15
N ALA A 210 -6.93 -0.36 -11.99
CA ALA A 210 -6.88 1.07 -11.68
C ALA A 210 -8.28 1.64 -11.40
N ALA A 211 -9.26 1.39 -12.27
CA ALA A 211 -10.62 1.89 -12.10
C ALA A 211 -11.29 1.45 -10.79
N PRO A 212 -11.41 0.14 -10.46
CA PRO A 212 -12.00 -0.28 -9.19
C PRO A 212 -11.18 0.17 -7.98
N TYR A 213 -9.85 0.14 -8.06
CA TYR A 213 -8.97 0.57 -6.98
C TYR A 213 -9.16 2.06 -6.66
N PHE A 214 -9.04 2.94 -7.66
CA PHE A 214 -9.18 4.38 -7.48
C PHE A 214 -10.62 4.77 -7.11
N SER A 215 -11.64 4.11 -7.66
CA SER A 215 -13.03 4.35 -7.25
C SER A 215 -13.23 4.07 -5.76
N ASN A 216 -12.69 2.95 -5.24
CA ASN A 216 -12.79 2.61 -3.83
C ASN A 216 -11.96 3.53 -2.93
N LEU A 217 -10.76 3.92 -3.37
CA LEU A 217 -9.91 4.87 -2.67
C LEU A 217 -10.59 6.24 -2.54
N VAL A 218 -11.13 6.76 -3.63
CA VAL A 218 -11.82 8.05 -3.66
C VAL A 218 -13.09 8.02 -2.81
N TRP A 219 -13.84 6.91 -2.84
CA TRP A 219 -15.00 6.71 -1.97
C TRP A 219 -14.61 6.71 -0.49
N PHE A 220 -13.52 6.01 -0.12
CA PHE A 220 -13.00 6.00 1.24
C PHE A 220 -12.63 7.42 1.72
N ILE A 221 -11.91 8.18 0.89
CA ILE A 221 -11.57 9.58 1.18
C ILE A 221 -12.83 10.43 1.38
N GLY A 222 -13.87 10.21 0.56
CA GLY A 222 -15.16 10.89 0.71
C GLY A 222 -15.84 10.64 2.07
N ASN A 223 -15.84 9.39 2.54
CA ASN A 223 -16.36 9.07 3.88
C ASN A 223 -15.54 9.71 5.00
N HIS A 224 -14.21 9.69 4.87
CA HIS A 224 -13.31 10.33 5.82
C HIS A 224 -13.56 11.84 5.93
N VAL A 225 -13.82 12.49 4.79
CA VAL A 225 -14.21 13.90 4.72
C VAL A 225 -15.55 14.18 5.40
N LEU A 226 -16.52 13.28 5.28
CA LEU A 226 -17.80 13.41 5.98
C LEU A 226 -17.63 13.26 7.49
N GLU A 227 -16.75 12.37 7.96
CA GLU A 227 -16.42 12.27 9.38
C GLU A 227 -15.74 13.54 9.90
N LEU A 228 -14.79 14.10 9.13
CA LEU A 228 -14.14 15.38 9.42
C LEU A 228 -15.18 16.50 9.57
N ASP A 229 -16.12 16.62 8.64
CA ASP A 229 -17.16 17.64 8.72
C ASP A 229 -18.11 17.44 9.91
N ASN A 230 -18.49 16.20 10.22
CA ASN A 230 -19.25 15.90 11.42
C ASN A 230 -18.50 16.28 12.69
N CYS A 231 -17.19 16.08 12.74
CA CYS A 231 -16.35 16.51 13.85
C CYS A 231 -16.39 18.04 14.00
N VAL A 232 -16.28 18.79 12.90
CA VAL A 232 -16.34 20.26 12.92
C VAL A 232 -17.72 20.78 13.34
N ARG A 233 -18.81 20.18 12.85
CA ARG A 233 -20.18 20.65 13.17
C ARG A 233 -20.57 20.41 14.64
N ASN A 234 -20.04 19.37 15.27
CA ASN A 234 -20.41 18.96 16.62
C ASN A 234 -19.37 19.39 17.69
N ASP A 235 -18.33 20.15 17.32
CA ASP A 235 -17.28 20.62 18.26
C ASP A 235 -17.73 21.81 19.12
N ALA A 236 -18.89 21.69 19.79
CA ALA A 236 -19.44 22.74 20.64
C ALA A 236 -18.56 23.02 21.88
N ASP A 237 -17.82 22.02 22.38
CA ASP A 237 -17.04 22.10 23.62
C ASP A 237 -15.51 22.02 23.43
N HIS A 238 -15.00 22.08 22.19
CA HIS A 238 -13.57 21.96 21.86
C HIS A 238 -12.86 20.69 22.36
N GLN A 239 -13.63 19.69 22.81
CA GLN A 239 -13.10 18.42 23.29
C GLN A 239 -12.60 17.54 22.12
N SER A 240 -12.96 17.87 20.88
CA SER A 240 -12.63 17.07 19.69
C SER A 240 -11.38 17.56 18.93
N LYS A 241 -10.63 18.52 19.47
CA LYS A 241 -9.44 19.10 18.79
C LYS A 241 -8.40 18.07 18.38
N GLY A 242 -8.09 17.11 19.25
CA GLY A 242 -7.14 16.03 18.94
C GLY A 242 -7.64 15.16 17.78
N LYS A 243 -8.88 14.67 17.89
CA LYS A 243 -9.53 13.87 16.84
C LYS A 243 -9.59 14.62 15.50
N LEU A 244 -9.93 15.91 15.51
CA LEU A 244 -9.97 16.72 14.30
C LEU A 244 -8.58 16.87 13.67
N ALA A 245 -7.52 17.06 14.48
CA ALA A 245 -6.15 17.13 13.98
C ALA A 245 -5.72 15.81 13.32
N ASP A 246 -6.06 14.67 13.91
CA ASP A 246 -5.79 13.35 13.35
C ASP A 246 -6.54 13.14 12.02
N LEU A 247 -7.83 13.50 11.96
CA LEU A 247 -8.64 13.42 10.73
C LEU A 247 -8.08 14.29 9.61
N VAL A 248 -7.62 15.51 9.94
CA VAL A 248 -6.98 16.41 8.98
C VAL A 248 -5.65 15.83 8.50
N ALA A 249 -4.79 15.35 9.40
CA ALA A 249 -3.51 14.77 9.05
C ALA A 249 -3.69 13.57 8.10
N GLU A 250 -4.63 12.68 8.40
CA GLU A 250 -4.95 11.54 7.53
C GLU A 250 -5.48 11.99 6.16
N HIS A 251 -6.32 13.04 6.11
CA HIS A 251 -6.78 13.60 4.85
C HIS A 251 -5.62 14.16 4.00
N LEU A 252 -4.66 14.84 4.62
CA LEU A 252 -3.47 15.34 3.94
C LEU A 252 -2.61 14.19 3.40
N ASP A 253 -2.41 13.13 4.18
CA ASP A 253 -1.70 11.93 3.71
C ASP A 253 -2.36 11.30 2.49
N HIS A 254 -3.70 11.32 2.41
CA HIS A 254 -4.43 10.88 1.22
C HIS A 254 -4.14 11.75 0.00
N LEU A 255 -4.21 13.08 0.16
CA LEU A 255 -3.94 14.01 -0.94
C LEU A 255 -2.49 13.90 -1.44
N HIS A 256 -1.52 13.77 -0.53
CA HIS A 256 -0.12 13.56 -0.89
C HIS A 256 0.08 12.26 -1.66
N TYR A 257 -0.53 11.16 -1.22
CA TYR A 257 -0.47 9.89 -1.96
C TYR A 257 -1.08 9.99 -3.37
N LEU A 258 -2.23 10.66 -3.50
CA LEU A 258 -2.85 10.90 -4.81
C LEU A 258 -1.96 11.76 -5.70
N ASN A 259 -1.35 12.80 -5.15
CA ASN A 259 -0.40 13.63 -5.86
C ASN A 259 0.84 12.84 -6.31
N ASP A 260 1.38 11.98 -5.44
CA ASP A 260 2.52 11.13 -5.77
C ASP A 260 2.22 10.21 -6.95
N ILE A 261 1.01 9.64 -7.02
CA ILE A 261 0.57 8.87 -8.20
C ILE A 261 0.54 9.76 -9.45
N LEU A 262 -0.07 10.94 -9.37
CA LEU A 262 -0.19 11.85 -10.50
C LEU A 262 1.18 12.34 -11.02
N CYS A 263 2.13 12.56 -10.10
CA CYS A 263 3.50 12.97 -10.39
C CYS A 263 4.35 11.88 -11.07
N LEU A 264 3.91 10.62 -11.09
CA LEU A 264 4.57 9.58 -11.90
C LEU A 264 4.34 9.79 -13.41
N ASP A 265 3.40 10.65 -13.78
CA ASP A 265 3.08 11.04 -15.17
C ASP A 265 2.72 9.86 -16.08
N ILE A 266 2.02 8.87 -15.53
CA ILE A 266 1.54 7.70 -16.27
C ILE A 266 0.17 8.03 -16.84
N GLY A 267 0.11 8.36 -18.13
CA GLY A 267 -1.08 8.90 -18.80
C GLY A 267 -2.39 8.16 -18.52
N ASP A 268 -2.40 6.83 -18.67
CA ASP A 268 -3.60 6.01 -18.42
C ASP A 268 -4.05 6.07 -16.95
N LEU A 269 -3.12 5.97 -16.01
CA LEU A 269 -3.42 6.06 -14.57
C LEU A 269 -3.90 7.46 -14.19
N ASN A 270 -3.24 8.50 -14.71
CA ASN A 270 -3.61 9.90 -14.47
C ASN A 270 -5.01 10.21 -15.01
N CYS A 271 -5.35 9.68 -16.19
CA CYS A 271 -6.67 9.82 -16.78
C CYS A 271 -7.74 9.20 -15.87
N VAL A 272 -7.58 7.93 -15.49
CA VAL A 272 -8.54 7.22 -14.63
C VAL A 272 -8.65 7.90 -13.27
N LEU A 273 -7.53 8.23 -12.63
CA LEU A 273 -7.55 8.84 -11.30
C LEU A 273 -8.19 10.23 -11.31
N THR A 274 -7.86 11.07 -12.29
CA THR A 274 -8.45 12.40 -12.46
C THR A 274 -9.96 12.32 -12.65
N ASP A 275 -10.43 11.39 -13.48
CA ASP A 275 -11.85 11.13 -13.69
C ASP A 275 -12.56 10.73 -12.38
N GLN A 276 -12.00 9.77 -11.63
CA GLN A 276 -12.56 9.35 -10.35
C GLN A 276 -12.60 10.50 -9.34
N LEU A 277 -11.51 11.27 -9.22
CA LEU A 277 -11.44 12.41 -8.29
C LEU A 277 -12.47 13.48 -8.62
N LEU A 278 -12.55 13.90 -9.88
CA LEU A 278 -13.49 14.94 -10.30
C LEU A 278 -14.93 14.48 -10.08
N HIS A 279 -15.31 13.33 -10.62
CA HIS A 279 -16.71 12.91 -10.68
C HIS A 279 -17.26 12.31 -9.39
N ARG A 280 -16.40 11.77 -8.51
CA ARG A 280 -16.85 11.10 -7.27
C ARG A 280 -16.52 11.82 -5.97
N LEU A 281 -15.59 12.76 -5.98
CA LEU A 281 -15.17 13.47 -4.75
C LEU A 281 -15.22 14.99 -4.90
N LEU A 282 -14.41 15.55 -5.79
CA LEU A 282 -14.21 17.00 -5.88
C LEU A 282 -15.49 17.71 -6.31
N MET A 283 -16.14 17.27 -7.38
CA MET A 283 -17.39 17.90 -7.81
C MET A 283 -18.54 17.66 -6.83
N PRO A 284 -18.91 16.41 -6.50
CA PRO A 284 -20.13 16.17 -5.74
C PRO A 284 -20.04 16.64 -4.29
N LEU A 285 -18.86 16.52 -3.67
CA LEU A 285 -18.71 16.73 -2.24
C LEU A 285 -18.04 18.07 -1.90
N TYR A 286 -17.13 18.57 -2.73
CA TYR A 286 -16.40 19.80 -2.40
C TYR A 286 -17.02 21.01 -3.09
N VAL A 287 -17.15 20.98 -4.42
CA VAL A 287 -17.65 22.13 -5.20
C VAL A 287 -19.14 22.36 -4.96
N LEU A 288 -19.98 21.32 -5.11
CA LEU A 288 -21.43 21.46 -4.93
C LEU A 288 -21.83 21.81 -3.48
N SER A 289 -20.97 21.52 -2.50
CA SER A 289 -21.17 21.95 -1.10
C SER A 289 -21.11 23.48 -0.92
N LEU A 290 -20.48 24.21 -1.86
CA LEU A 290 -20.41 25.67 -1.83
C LEU A 290 -21.64 26.35 -2.44
N ALA A 291 -22.36 25.66 -3.33
CA ALA A 291 -23.48 26.22 -4.08
C ALA A 291 -24.63 26.67 -3.14
N PRO A 292 -25.34 27.76 -3.47
CA PRO A 292 -26.55 28.15 -2.75
C PRO A 292 -27.59 27.05 -2.85
N ARG A 293 -28.16 26.61 -1.72
CA ARG A 293 -29.32 25.71 -1.75
C ARG A 293 -30.55 26.56 -2.03
N LEU A 294 -31.07 26.45 -3.25
CA LEU A 294 -32.40 26.96 -3.55
C LEU A 294 -33.39 26.20 -2.65
N SER A 295 -34.07 26.94 -1.79
CA SER A 295 -34.93 26.44 -0.72
C SER A 295 -36.27 25.86 -1.21
N SER A 296 -36.39 25.49 -2.48
CA SER A 296 -37.63 25.01 -3.07
C SER A 296 -37.38 23.89 -4.10
N GLN A 297 -38.03 22.76 -3.83
CA GLN A 297 -38.28 21.63 -4.74
C GLN A 297 -37.05 20.82 -5.19
N ASP A 298 -36.69 19.83 -4.37
CA ASP A 298 -36.65 18.43 -4.82
C ASP A 298 -36.39 17.53 -3.61
N SER A 299 -37.33 16.66 -3.28
CA SER A 299 -37.16 15.64 -2.22
C SER A 299 -35.96 14.71 -2.46
N VAL A 300 -35.37 14.73 -3.66
CA VAL A 300 -34.18 13.99 -4.08
C VAL A 300 -32.87 14.70 -3.70
N THR A 301 -32.84 16.04 -3.62
CA THR A 301 -31.60 16.80 -3.30
C THR A 301 -31.24 16.78 -1.82
N GLN A 302 -32.18 16.42 -0.94
CA GLN A 302 -31.91 16.20 0.50
C GLN A 302 -31.08 14.93 0.78
N SER A 303 -30.98 14.00 -0.17
CA SER A 303 -30.28 12.72 0.02
C SER A 303 -28.79 12.74 -0.36
N ARG A 304 -28.27 13.83 -0.95
CA ARG A 304 -26.86 13.87 -1.40
C ARG A 304 -25.94 14.21 -0.23
N PRO A 305 -24.86 13.44 0.02
CA PRO A 305 -23.89 13.76 1.05
C PRO A 305 -23.23 15.11 0.75
N TYR A 306 -23.03 15.91 1.79
CA TYR A 306 -22.44 17.24 1.68
C TYR A 306 -21.66 17.59 2.95
N VAL A 307 -20.62 18.39 2.79
CA VAL A 307 -19.89 19.02 3.91
C VAL A 307 -20.28 20.49 4.08
N SER A 308 -19.99 21.07 5.24
CA SER A 308 -20.16 22.49 5.50
C SER A 308 -19.30 23.34 4.56
N LYS A 309 -19.71 24.58 4.31
CA LYS A 309 -18.97 25.49 3.42
C LYS A 309 -17.54 25.72 3.87
N VAL A 310 -17.31 25.84 5.19
CA VAL A 310 -15.97 26.03 5.76
C VAL A 310 -15.08 24.83 5.47
N VAL A 311 -15.58 23.62 5.66
CA VAL A 311 -14.84 22.38 5.38
C VAL A 311 -14.61 22.23 3.88
N ALA A 312 -15.61 22.46 3.03
CA ALA A 312 -15.43 22.43 1.57
C ALA A 312 -14.34 23.40 1.09
N LEU A 313 -14.34 24.64 1.58
CA LEU A 313 -13.32 25.63 1.25
C LEU A 313 -11.92 25.21 1.73
N PHE A 314 -11.83 24.67 2.96
CA PHE A 314 -10.58 24.12 3.47
C PHE A 314 -10.06 22.99 2.58
N LEU A 315 -10.89 22.00 2.25
CA LEU A 315 -10.49 20.84 1.43
C LEU A 315 -10.08 21.27 0.02
N LEU A 316 -10.82 22.17 -0.63
CA LEU A 316 -10.44 22.73 -1.93
C LEU A 316 -9.11 23.47 -1.85
N SER A 317 -8.87 24.25 -0.79
CA SER A 317 -7.59 24.92 -0.60
C SER A 317 -6.44 23.92 -0.51
N GLN A 318 -6.62 22.78 0.18
CA GLN A 318 -5.61 21.73 0.24
C GLN A 318 -5.37 21.09 -1.13
N VAL A 319 -6.43 20.83 -1.91
CA VAL A 319 -6.30 20.32 -3.29
C VAL A 319 -5.45 21.27 -4.14
N PHE A 320 -5.71 22.58 -4.13
CA PHE A 320 -4.94 23.57 -4.89
C PHE A 320 -3.50 23.77 -4.38
N LEU A 321 -3.23 23.46 -3.11
CA LEU A 321 -1.89 23.58 -2.53
C LEU A 321 -1.03 22.33 -2.77
N ILE A 322 -1.64 21.14 -2.76
CA ILE A 322 -0.93 19.85 -2.76
C ILE A 322 -0.90 19.24 -4.16
N ILE A 323 -2.00 19.27 -4.91
CA ILE A 323 -2.07 18.65 -6.23
C ILE A 323 -1.37 19.54 -7.26
N THR A 324 -0.30 19.02 -7.86
CA THR A 324 0.48 19.73 -8.89
C THR A 324 0.08 19.36 -10.32
N HIS A 325 -0.79 18.37 -10.50
CA HIS A 325 -1.24 17.91 -11.82
C HIS A 325 -2.12 18.96 -12.51
N ALA A 326 -1.51 19.71 -13.44
CA ALA A 326 -2.11 20.88 -14.08
C ALA A 326 -3.48 20.62 -14.74
N PRO A 327 -3.72 19.52 -15.49
CA PRO A 327 -5.04 19.27 -16.10
C PRO A 327 -6.18 19.23 -15.08
N LEU A 328 -5.96 18.57 -13.93
CA LEU A 328 -6.95 18.46 -12.87
C LEU A 328 -7.18 19.82 -12.19
N VAL A 329 -6.09 20.53 -11.84
CA VAL A 329 -6.14 21.84 -11.18
C VAL A 329 -6.84 22.88 -12.06
N HIS A 330 -6.48 22.96 -13.35
CA HIS A 330 -7.09 23.88 -14.30
C HIS A 330 -8.57 23.59 -14.50
N THR A 331 -8.95 22.32 -14.65
CA THR A 331 -10.35 21.92 -14.79
C THR A 331 -11.15 22.33 -13.56
N LEU A 332 -10.64 22.04 -12.36
CA LEU A 332 -11.31 22.39 -11.12
C LEU A 332 -11.44 23.91 -10.94
N ALA A 333 -10.37 24.67 -11.21
CA ALA A 333 -10.38 26.13 -11.16
C ALA A 333 -11.39 26.71 -12.15
N TRP A 334 -11.40 26.22 -13.39
CA TRP A 334 -12.35 26.64 -14.41
C TRP A 334 -13.79 26.37 -13.99
N ILE A 335 -14.09 25.20 -13.44
CA ILE A 335 -15.43 24.87 -12.97
C ILE A 335 -15.85 25.82 -11.84
N ILE A 336 -15.01 26.03 -10.83
CA ILE A 336 -15.34 26.90 -9.69
C ILE A 336 -15.57 28.34 -10.14
N LEU A 337 -14.77 28.87 -11.08
CA LEU A 337 -14.89 30.24 -11.57
C LEU A 337 -16.09 30.48 -12.48
N ASN A 338 -16.54 29.45 -13.22
CA ASN A 338 -17.62 29.56 -14.19
C ASN A 338 -18.95 28.93 -13.71
N SER A 339 -19.00 28.39 -12.49
CA SER A 339 -20.22 27.77 -11.94
C SER A 339 -21.39 28.75 -11.82
N ASP A 340 -21.13 30.06 -11.69
CA ASP A 340 -22.17 31.10 -11.65
C ASP A 340 -22.63 31.60 -13.04
N SER A 341 -21.88 31.32 -14.11
CA SER A 341 -22.15 31.91 -15.44
C SER A 341 -23.34 31.28 -16.17
N THR A 342 -23.93 30.21 -15.63
CA THR A 342 -25.10 29.54 -16.22
C THR A 342 -26.42 29.84 -15.52
N SER A 343 -26.42 30.67 -14.47
CA SER A 343 -27.62 31.04 -13.71
C SER A 343 -27.67 32.54 -13.37
N ILE A 344 -27.32 33.41 -14.32
CA ILE A 344 -27.49 34.87 -14.18
C ILE A 344 -28.79 35.26 -14.91
N SER A 345 -29.90 35.22 -14.17
CA SER A 345 -30.98 36.19 -14.34
C SER A 345 -30.90 37.12 -13.14
N ASP A 346 -30.84 38.42 -13.43
CA ASP A 346 -30.60 39.51 -12.50
C ASP A 346 -31.53 39.50 -11.26
N ASP A 347 -31.02 40.08 -10.17
CA ASP A 347 -31.63 40.36 -8.85
C ASP A 347 -31.34 39.34 -7.73
N ASP A 348 -30.11 39.39 -7.17
CA ASP A 348 -29.86 39.46 -5.71
C ASP A 348 -28.34 39.45 -5.41
N GLN A 349 -27.67 40.53 -5.78
CA GLN A 349 -26.25 40.77 -5.50
C GLN A 349 -26.09 41.71 -4.31
N ALA A 350 -25.73 41.23 -3.11
CA ALA A 350 -25.11 42.13 -2.13
C ALA A 350 -24.33 41.46 -0.98
N HIS A 351 -24.69 40.26 -0.50
CA HIS A 351 -24.13 39.77 0.77
C HIS A 351 -23.34 38.47 0.70
N ASN A 352 -23.60 37.58 -0.26
CA ASN A 352 -22.87 36.31 -0.39
C ASN A 352 -21.67 36.36 -1.36
N MET A 353 -21.62 37.40 -2.20
CA MET A 353 -20.57 37.60 -3.21
C MET A 353 -19.22 37.97 -2.56
N THR A 354 -19.22 38.51 -1.35
CA THR A 354 -18.03 39.05 -0.69
C THR A 354 -17.13 37.97 -0.11
N ALA A 355 -17.69 36.93 0.52
CA ALA A 355 -16.92 35.84 1.11
C ALA A 355 -16.31 34.91 0.05
N LEU A 356 -17.10 34.59 -0.99
CA LEU A 356 -16.64 33.74 -2.09
C LEU A 356 -15.62 34.48 -2.96
N ALA A 357 -15.82 35.77 -3.23
CA ALA A 357 -14.81 36.61 -3.90
C ALA A 357 -13.52 36.78 -3.07
N GLN A 358 -13.62 36.87 -1.74
CA GLN A 358 -12.43 36.94 -0.87
C GLN A 358 -11.65 35.61 -0.86
N VAL A 359 -12.34 34.47 -0.86
CA VAL A 359 -11.71 33.15 -0.94
C VAL A 359 -11.12 32.89 -2.32
N LEU A 360 -11.81 33.29 -3.40
CA LEU A 360 -11.28 33.26 -4.76
C LEU A 360 -10.06 34.18 -4.92
N LYS A 361 -10.06 35.34 -4.26
CA LYS A 361 -8.91 36.24 -4.22
C LYS A 361 -7.73 35.63 -3.45
N LEU A 362 -8.00 34.90 -2.36
CA LEU A 362 -6.99 34.13 -1.62
C LEU A 362 -6.42 32.97 -2.44
N LEU A 363 -7.28 32.17 -3.09
CA LEU A 363 -6.86 31.09 -3.98
C LEU A 363 -6.07 31.62 -5.18
N LYS A 364 -6.49 32.73 -5.77
CA LYS A 364 -5.76 33.41 -6.86
C LYS A 364 -4.39 33.92 -6.40
N ASN A 365 -4.28 34.46 -5.19
CA ASN A 365 -3.00 34.89 -4.62
C ASN A 365 -2.06 33.73 -4.26
N LEU A 366 -2.61 32.57 -3.90
CA LEU A 366 -1.83 31.34 -3.67
C LEU A 366 -1.34 30.74 -5.00
N LEU A 367 -2.18 30.72 -6.04
CA LEU A 367 -1.83 30.23 -7.37
C LEU A 367 -0.77 31.11 -8.06
N ILE A 368 -0.76 32.43 -7.83
CA ILE A 368 0.26 33.35 -8.38
C ILE A 368 1.63 33.19 -7.69
N ARG A 369 1.68 32.66 -6.46
CA ARG A 369 2.94 32.50 -5.71
C ARG A 369 3.70 31.20 -6.00
N ASN A 370 3.06 30.22 -6.64
CA ASN A 370 3.64 28.91 -6.96
C ASN A 370 3.93 28.71 -8.47
N GLY A 371 3.90 29.80 -9.26
CA GLY A 371 4.27 29.81 -10.69
C GLY A 371 5.72 30.17 -10.93
#